data_AF-R0CN39-F1
#
_entry.id   AF-R0CN39-F1
#
_cell.length_a   1.000
_cell.length_b   1.000
_cell.length_c   1.000
_cell.angle_alpha   90.00
_cell.angle_beta   90.00
_cell.angle_gamma   90.00
#
_symmetry.space_group_name_H-M   'P 1'
#
loop_
_entity.id
_entity.type
_entity.pdbx_description
1 polymer ?
#
loop_
_entity_poly.entity_id
_entity_poly.type
_entity_poly.pdbx_seq_one_letter_code
_entity_poly.pdbx_strand_id
1 'polypeptide(L)'
;MESQVIDLAGTEFRKRTRGAREVPVSSISRQGDVILANVLRSTETKGSARPIFHQWPTLQQSAMKFCEILSESYPGAEGEPLVVEAIRSAIQRFLEVYETSRRSTDSMVAFLESLALSADVAMEFSAVGFDASGRKRTWPPFEEPIGSWARRLGLETVRFVRIPAPEPEARLGNRYLLCSRIMTAKDIGRVSELSGGTLEQARSGGAR
;
A
#
# COMPACT_ATOMS: atom_id res chain seq x y z
N MET A 1 -28.58 -9.68 -1.12
CA MET A 1 -27.34 -9.08 -0.61
C MET A 1 -27.09 -7.84 -1.47
N GLU A 2 -27.52 -6.68 -0.98
CA GLU A 2 -27.47 -5.44 -1.76
C GLU A 2 -26.01 -5.02 -1.92
N SER A 3 -25.54 -5.03 -3.17
CA SER A 3 -24.28 -4.38 -3.53
C SER A 3 -24.40 -2.93 -3.10
N GLN A 4 -23.57 -2.48 -2.15
CA GLN A 4 -23.43 -1.04 -1.86
C GLN A 4 -22.74 -0.39 -3.07
N VAL A 5 -23.51 -0.23 -4.15
CA VAL A 5 -23.16 0.64 -5.25
C VAL A 5 -23.16 2.03 -4.64
N ILE A 6 -21.98 2.54 -4.34
CA ILE A 6 -21.81 3.92 -3.92
C ILE A 6 -22.44 4.75 -5.04
N ASP A 7 -23.52 5.48 -4.73
CA ASP A 7 -24.06 6.46 -5.66
C ASP A 7 -23.03 7.59 -5.80
N LEU A 8 -22.17 7.44 -6.79
CA LEU A 8 -21.11 8.38 -7.12
C LEU A 8 -21.68 9.61 -7.87
N ALA A 9 -22.98 9.73 -8.09
CA ALA A 9 -23.61 10.81 -8.85
C ALA A 9 -24.57 11.65 -7.99
N GLY A 10 -24.04 12.65 -7.26
CA GLY A 10 -24.94 13.61 -6.59
C GLY A 10 -24.28 14.56 -5.59
N THR A 11 -25.12 15.43 -5.02
CA THR A 11 -24.83 16.27 -3.86
C THR A 11 -24.40 15.44 -2.64
N GLU A 12 -24.85 14.18 -2.52
CA GLU A 12 -24.39 13.24 -1.50
C GLU A 12 -22.91 12.87 -1.64
N PHE A 13 -22.41 12.61 -2.85
CA PHE A 13 -20.98 12.39 -3.07
C PHE A 13 -20.18 13.61 -2.62
N ARG A 14 -20.58 14.83 -3.00
CA ARG A 14 -19.90 16.07 -2.57
C ARG A 14 -19.92 16.26 -1.05
N LYS A 15 -21.01 15.88 -0.37
CA LYS A 15 -21.11 15.92 1.10
C LYS A 15 -20.23 14.85 1.76
N ARG A 16 -20.17 13.64 1.21
CA ARG A 16 -19.34 12.52 1.70
C ARG A 16 -17.85 12.66 1.39
N THR A 17 -17.49 13.38 0.32
CA THR A 17 -16.09 13.72 -0.01
C THR A 17 -15.61 15.01 0.64
N ARG A 18 -16.35 15.57 1.60
CA ARG A 18 -15.93 16.76 2.34
C ARG A 18 -14.73 16.38 3.21
N GLY A 19 -13.53 16.80 2.80
CA GLY A 19 -12.25 16.38 3.41
C GLY A 19 -11.47 15.34 2.62
N ALA A 20 -11.95 14.92 1.44
CA ALA A 20 -11.20 14.06 0.53
C ALA A 20 -9.93 14.75 0.06
N ARG A 21 -8.79 14.06 0.14
CA ARG A 21 -7.52 14.56 -0.40
C ARG A 21 -7.58 14.51 -1.92
N GLU A 22 -7.47 15.66 -2.56
CA GLU A 22 -7.42 15.80 -4.02
C GLU A 22 -5.98 16.04 -4.46
N VAL A 23 -5.56 15.33 -5.52
CA VAL A 23 -4.19 15.30 -5.99
C VAL A 23 -4.18 15.42 -7.51
N PRO A 24 -3.45 16.38 -8.10
CA PRO A 24 -3.23 16.44 -9.53
C PRO A 24 -2.50 15.19 -10.03
N VAL A 25 -2.93 14.61 -11.15
CA VAL A 25 -2.24 13.44 -11.73
C VAL A 25 -0.81 13.79 -12.14
N SER A 26 -0.55 15.05 -12.49
CA SER A 26 0.79 15.56 -12.77
C SER A 26 1.75 15.51 -11.59
N SER A 27 1.25 15.54 -10.34
CA SER A 27 2.09 15.44 -9.14
C SER A 27 2.30 14.00 -8.66
N ILE A 28 1.64 13.01 -9.28
CA ILE A 28 1.85 11.60 -8.94
C ILE A 28 3.14 11.13 -9.63
N SER A 29 4.20 10.97 -8.83
CA SER A 29 5.49 10.47 -9.32
C SER A 29 5.33 9.13 -10.06
N ARG A 30 6.13 8.97 -11.12
CA ARG A 30 6.12 7.78 -11.97
C ARG A 30 7.13 6.72 -11.53
N GLN A 31 8.00 7.07 -10.59
CA GLN A 31 9.26 6.39 -10.31
C GLN A 31 9.29 5.98 -8.84
N GLY A 32 9.20 4.67 -8.60
CA GLY A 32 9.18 4.11 -7.25
C GLY A 32 10.46 4.31 -6.47
N ASP A 33 11.59 4.34 -7.16
CA ASP A 33 12.90 4.64 -6.59
C ASP A 33 12.98 6.07 -6.07
N VAL A 34 12.44 7.05 -6.81
CA VAL A 34 12.37 8.45 -6.34
C VAL A 34 11.49 8.56 -5.10
N ILE A 35 10.31 7.93 -5.12
CA ILE A 35 9.41 7.92 -3.97
C ILE A 35 10.08 7.25 -2.77
N LEU A 36 10.65 6.05 -2.94
CA LEU A 36 11.34 5.33 -1.88
C LEU A 36 12.50 6.14 -1.32
N ALA A 37 13.29 6.80 -2.17
CA ALA A 37 14.38 7.66 -1.73
C ALA A 37 13.87 8.87 -0.92
N ASN A 38 12.72 9.46 -1.28
CA ASN A 38 12.04 10.50 -0.50
C ASN A 38 11.60 9.96 0.86
N VAL A 39 10.91 8.81 0.89
CA VAL A 39 10.43 8.16 2.12
C VAL A 39 11.59 7.85 3.08
N LEU A 40 12.68 7.31 2.55
CA LEU A 40 13.86 7.00 3.38
C LEU A 40 14.54 8.28 3.89
N ARG A 41 14.46 9.41 3.17
CA ARG A 41 14.99 10.69 3.65
C ARG A 41 14.09 11.35 4.70
N SER A 42 12.77 11.20 4.57
CA SER A 42 11.79 11.77 5.50
C SER A 42 11.62 10.96 6.78
N THR A 43 12.25 9.79 6.86
CA THR A 43 12.24 8.93 8.04
C THR A 43 13.65 8.79 8.61
N GLU A 44 13.76 8.59 9.91
CA GLU A 44 15.04 8.25 10.56
C GLU A 44 15.55 6.84 10.18
N THR A 45 14.84 6.14 9.28
CA THR A 45 15.14 4.76 8.89
C THR A 45 16.23 4.63 7.83
N LYS A 46 16.70 5.73 7.21
CA LYS A 46 17.72 5.70 6.14
C LYS A 46 18.96 4.90 6.53
N GLY A 47 19.44 5.07 7.76
CA GLY A 47 20.62 4.39 8.28
C GLY A 47 20.44 2.87 8.32
N SER A 48 19.26 2.42 8.74
CA SER A 48 18.90 1.00 8.86
C SER A 48 18.51 0.36 7.52
N ALA A 49 17.90 1.12 6.61
CA ALA A 49 17.43 0.60 5.32
C ALA A 49 18.58 0.16 4.41
N ARG A 50 19.69 0.91 4.40
CA ARG A 50 20.84 0.64 3.51
C ARG A 50 21.45 -0.76 3.69
N PRO A 51 21.81 -1.22 4.90
CA PRO A 51 22.33 -2.58 5.09
C PRO A 51 21.29 -3.65 4.75
N ILE A 52 20.01 -3.43 5.05
CA ILE A 52 18.92 -4.36 4.71
C ILE A 52 18.86 -4.56 3.19
N PHE A 53 18.81 -3.48 2.41
CA PHE A 53 18.72 -3.56 0.95
C PHE A 53 20.01 -4.05 0.29
N HIS A 54 21.16 -3.82 0.91
CA HIS A 54 22.41 -4.41 0.45
C HIS A 54 22.39 -5.94 0.60
N GLN A 55 21.91 -6.45 1.73
CA GLN A 55 21.79 -7.89 1.98
C GLN A 55 20.64 -8.53 1.18
N TRP A 56 19.53 -7.80 1.01
CA TRP A 56 18.31 -8.26 0.36
C TRP A 56 17.84 -7.29 -0.74
N PRO A 57 18.48 -7.30 -1.92
CA PRO A 57 18.10 -6.40 -3.02
C PRO A 57 16.64 -6.57 -3.48
N THR A 58 16.06 -7.77 -3.33
CA THR A 58 14.66 -8.02 -3.69
C THR A 58 13.67 -7.27 -2.79
N LEU A 59 14.05 -6.95 -1.54
CA LEU A 59 13.23 -6.11 -0.66
C LEU A 59 13.19 -4.66 -1.14
N GLN A 60 14.32 -4.13 -1.64
CA GLN A 60 14.35 -2.79 -2.24
C GLN A 60 13.45 -2.72 -3.47
N GLN A 61 13.51 -3.73 -4.35
CA GLN A 61 12.63 -3.82 -5.51
C GLN A 61 11.15 -3.91 -5.11
N SER A 62 10.83 -4.69 -4.08
CA SER A 62 9.47 -4.80 -3.55
C SER A 62 8.97 -3.48 -2.98
N ALA A 63 9.81 -2.78 -2.21
CA ALA A 63 9.52 -1.45 -1.68
C ALA A 63 9.31 -0.41 -2.79
N MET A 64 10.13 -0.42 -3.85
CA MET A 64 9.95 0.46 -5.01
C MET A 64 8.62 0.21 -5.71
N LYS A 65 8.29 -1.06 -6.02
CA LYS A 65 7.01 -1.42 -6.64
C LYS A 65 5.83 -1.02 -5.76
N PHE A 66 5.94 -1.22 -4.45
CA PHE A 66 4.93 -0.79 -3.48
C PHE A 66 4.71 0.72 -3.54
N CYS A 67 5.79 1.50 -3.55
CA CYS A 67 5.72 2.96 -3.71
C CYS A 67 5.08 3.37 -5.04
N GLU A 68 5.32 2.67 -6.13
CA GLU A 68 4.68 2.94 -7.43
C GLU A 68 3.18 2.65 -7.38
N ILE A 69 2.79 1.54 -6.76
CA ILE A 69 1.40 1.11 -6.73
C ILE A 69 0.49 2.16 -6.07
N LEU A 70 0.89 2.67 -4.91
CA LEU A 70 0.08 3.59 -4.10
C LEU A 70 0.44 5.08 -4.32
N SER A 71 1.67 5.40 -4.71
CA SER A 71 2.24 6.76 -4.73
C SER A 71 2.44 7.41 -3.36
N GLU A 72 3.28 8.45 -3.30
CA GLU A 72 3.52 9.29 -2.11
C GLU A 72 2.33 10.15 -1.68
N SER A 73 1.26 10.16 -2.45
CA SER A 73 0.06 10.94 -2.16
C SER A 73 -1.07 10.10 -1.54
N TYR A 74 -0.91 8.78 -1.46
CA TYR A 74 -1.93 7.91 -0.87
C TYR A 74 -2.07 8.21 0.64
N PRO A 75 -3.29 8.44 1.15
CA PRO A 75 -3.50 8.72 2.57
C PRO A 75 -3.22 7.48 3.44
N GLY A 76 -2.45 7.67 4.51
CA GLY A 76 -2.30 6.70 5.59
C GLY A 76 -3.34 6.87 6.69
N ALA A 77 -3.18 6.10 7.78
CA ALA A 77 -4.13 6.09 8.89
C ALA A 77 -4.06 7.39 9.71
N GLU A 78 -2.84 7.87 9.96
CA GLU A 78 -2.54 8.96 10.91
C GLU A 78 -2.27 10.31 10.21
N GLY A 79 -2.74 10.45 8.97
CA GLY A 79 -2.58 11.67 8.16
C GLY A 79 -1.22 11.80 7.46
N GLU A 80 -0.28 10.89 7.73
CA GLU A 80 0.96 10.72 6.96
C GLU A 80 0.67 9.92 5.66
N PRO A 81 1.47 10.03 4.58
CA PRO A 81 1.30 9.15 3.43
C PRO A 81 1.50 7.67 3.78
N LEU A 82 0.61 6.80 3.29
CA LEU A 82 0.64 5.37 3.58
C LEU A 82 1.98 4.72 3.22
N VAL A 83 2.62 5.17 2.14
CA VAL A 83 3.93 4.64 1.74
C VAL A 83 5.03 4.94 2.76
N VAL A 84 4.92 6.04 3.50
CA VAL A 84 5.88 6.39 4.56
C VAL A 84 5.64 5.51 5.79
N GLU A 85 4.38 5.43 6.22
CA GLU A 85 3.96 4.59 7.36
C GLU A 85 4.36 3.12 7.15
N ALA A 86 4.03 2.56 5.98
CA ALA A 86 4.28 1.16 5.65
C ALA A 86 5.77 0.82 5.52
N ILE A 87 6.58 1.67 4.87
CA ILE A 87 8.03 1.43 4.73
C ILE A 87 8.72 1.52 6.10
N ARG A 88 8.33 2.49 6.94
CA ARG A 88 8.85 2.62 8.30
C ARG A 88 8.53 1.36 9.12
N SER A 89 7.28 0.92 9.10
CA SER A 89 6.82 -0.28 9.80
C SER A 89 7.54 -1.54 9.30
N ALA A 90 7.74 -1.68 7.98
CA ALA A 90 8.43 -2.82 7.41
C ALA A 90 9.91 -2.90 7.83
N ILE A 91 10.61 -1.76 7.86
CA ILE A 91 11.99 -1.70 8.34
C ILE A 91 12.06 -2.04 9.83
N GLN A 92 11.17 -1.48 10.65
CA GLN A 92 11.12 -1.78 12.09
C GLN A 92 10.87 -3.27 12.32
N ARG A 93 9.89 -3.84 11.63
CA ARG A 93 9.54 -5.25 11.77
C ARG A 93 10.67 -6.18 11.32
N PHE A 94 11.40 -5.82 10.26
CA PHE A 94 12.59 -6.56 9.84
C PHE A 94 13.62 -6.61 10.98
N LEU A 95 13.93 -5.46 11.59
CA LEU A 95 14.96 -5.36 12.63
C LEU A 95 14.56 -6.16 13.88
N GLU A 96 13.32 -6.03 14.34
CA GLU A 96 12.80 -6.79 15.49
C GLU A 96 12.95 -8.32 15.30
N VAL A 97 12.60 -8.81 14.10
CA VAL A 97 12.72 -10.24 13.80
C VAL A 97 14.17 -10.63 13.57
N TYR A 98 15.01 -9.75 13.03
CA TYR A 98 16.44 -10.00 12.87
C TYR A 98 17.17 -10.18 14.21
N GLU A 99 16.80 -9.41 15.22
CA GLU A 99 17.39 -9.51 16.56
C GLU A 99 16.98 -10.79 17.31
N THR A 100 15.81 -11.35 16.99
CA THR A 100 15.20 -12.45 17.74
C THR A 100 15.22 -13.79 17.02
N SER A 101 15.28 -13.80 15.69
CA SER A 101 15.27 -15.03 14.89
C SER A 101 16.68 -15.57 14.62
N ARG A 102 16.76 -16.89 14.53
CA ARG A 102 17.96 -17.62 14.07
C ARG A 102 18.06 -17.70 12.54
N ARG A 103 17.00 -17.35 11.80
CA ARG A 103 16.92 -17.44 10.34
C ARG A 103 16.74 -16.04 9.75
N SER A 104 17.70 -15.60 8.95
CA SER A 104 17.64 -14.30 8.27
C SER A 104 16.47 -14.18 7.28
N THR A 105 15.96 -15.32 6.78
CA THR A 105 14.75 -15.36 5.93
C THR A 105 13.51 -14.88 6.67
N ASP A 106 13.42 -15.08 8.00
CA ASP A 106 12.24 -14.67 8.77
C ASP A 106 12.11 -13.15 8.81
N SER A 107 13.22 -12.41 8.94
CA SER A 107 13.24 -10.94 8.88
C SER A 107 12.80 -10.42 7.52
N MET A 108 13.27 -11.08 6.45
CA MET A 108 12.89 -10.77 5.08
C MET A 108 11.38 -10.96 4.86
N VAL A 109 10.81 -12.06 5.37
CA VAL A 109 9.37 -12.29 5.29
C VAL A 109 8.59 -11.27 6.12
N ALA A 110 9.05 -10.96 7.33
CA ALA A 110 8.39 -9.98 8.19
C ALA A 110 8.34 -8.58 7.56
N PHE A 111 9.38 -8.20 6.78
CA PHE A 111 9.37 -6.98 5.99
C PHE A 111 8.26 -6.99 4.93
N LEU A 112 8.17 -8.06 4.14
CA LEU A 112 7.19 -8.17 3.05
C LEU A 112 5.75 -8.26 3.57
N GLU A 113 5.54 -9.00 4.67
CA GLU A 113 4.25 -9.09 5.34
C GLU A 113 3.80 -7.73 5.88
N SER A 114 4.72 -6.95 6.45
CA SER A 114 4.39 -5.60 6.92
C SER A 114 3.93 -4.69 5.77
N LEU A 115 4.57 -4.78 4.59
CA LEU A 115 4.07 -4.09 3.40
C LEU A 115 2.69 -4.59 2.96
N ALA A 116 2.46 -5.91 3.00
CA ALA A 116 1.18 -6.49 2.63
C ALA A 116 0.03 -6.05 3.54
N LEU A 117 0.27 -5.95 4.84
CA LEU A 117 -0.71 -5.52 5.85
C LEU A 117 -1.16 -4.08 5.63
N SER A 118 -0.33 -3.23 5.01
CA SER A 118 -0.74 -1.86 4.64
C SER A 118 -1.89 -1.82 3.63
N ALA A 119 -2.20 -2.93 2.95
CA ALA A 119 -3.38 -3.04 2.09
C ALA A 119 -4.67 -2.78 2.89
N ASP A 120 -4.73 -3.16 4.17
CA ASP A 120 -5.91 -2.91 5.00
C ASP A 120 -6.22 -1.42 5.13
N VAL A 121 -5.19 -0.61 5.38
CA VAL A 121 -5.30 0.85 5.49
C VAL A 121 -5.65 1.45 4.13
N ALA A 122 -5.02 0.97 3.05
CA ALA A 122 -5.34 1.43 1.70
C ALA A 122 -6.83 1.20 1.35
N MET A 123 -7.38 0.07 1.78
CA MET A 123 -8.78 -0.29 1.52
C MET A 123 -9.80 0.52 2.33
N GLU A 124 -9.38 1.32 3.30
CA GLU A 124 -10.25 2.33 3.92
C GLU A 124 -10.52 3.52 2.98
N PHE A 125 -9.89 3.55 1.81
CA PHE A 125 -10.04 4.60 0.82
C PHE A 125 -10.41 4.06 -0.56
N SER A 126 -11.31 4.78 -1.24
CA SER A 126 -11.54 4.65 -2.67
C SER A 126 -10.84 5.78 -3.41
N ALA A 127 -9.98 5.45 -4.37
CA ALA A 127 -9.37 6.43 -5.25
C ALA A 127 -10.26 6.64 -6.49
N VAL A 128 -10.79 7.85 -6.63
CA VAL A 128 -11.68 8.26 -7.72
C VAL A 128 -11.01 9.34 -8.54
N GLY A 129 -10.79 9.09 -9.81
CA GLY A 129 -10.18 10.04 -10.74
C GLY A 129 -11.20 10.72 -11.62
N PHE A 130 -10.87 11.94 -12.04
CA PHE A 130 -11.74 12.84 -12.82
C PHE A 130 -11.00 13.28 -14.08
N ASP A 131 -11.63 13.16 -15.24
CA ASP A 131 -11.14 13.76 -16.49
C ASP A 131 -11.56 15.24 -16.61
N ALA A 132 -11.09 15.90 -17.68
CA ALA A 132 -11.41 17.31 -17.98
C ALA A 132 -12.92 17.59 -18.12
N SER A 133 -13.70 16.57 -18.51
CA SER A 133 -15.16 16.65 -18.62
C SER A 133 -15.87 16.38 -17.29
N GLY A 134 -15.13 16.08 -16.22
CA GLY A 134 -15.67 15.71 -14.91
C GLY A 134 -16.19 14.27 -14.83
N ARG A 135 -15.93 13.43 -15.84
CA ARG A 135 -16.31 12.01 -15.80
C ARG A 135 -15.42 11.28 -14.81
N LYS A 136 -16.04 10.37 -14.06
CA LYS A 136 -15.41 9.68 -12.94
C LYS A 136 -14.97 8.28 -13.32
N ARG A 137 -13.82 7.85 -12.80
CA ARG A 137 -13.33 6.48 -12.86
C ARG A 137 -12.83 6.08 -11.48
N THR A 138 -13.16 4.88 -11.03
CA THR A 138 -12.64 4.33 -9.77
C THR A 138 -11.41 3.49 -10.09
N TRP A 139 -10.35 3.66 -9.31
CA TRP A 139 -9.15 2.85 -9.45
C TRP A 139 -9.42 1.45 -8.88
N PRO A 140 -9.20 0.37 -9.67
CA PRO A 140 -9.22 -0.98 -9.13
C PRO A 140 -7.97 -1.19 -8.24
N PRO A 141 -8.11 -1.39 -6.92
CA PRO A 141 -6.97 -1.44 -6.01
C PRO A 141 -5.95 -2.51 -6.42
N PHE A 142 -4.68 -2.10 -6.48
CA PHE A 142 -3.50 -2.95 -6.71
C PHE A 142 -3.41 -3.68 -8.07
N GLU A 143 -4.46 -3.71 -8.89
CA GLU A 143 -4.41 -4.33 -10.24
C GLU A 143 -3.34 -3.66 -11.12
N GLU A 144 -3.24 -2.33 -11.03
CA GLU A 144 -2.18 -1.55 -11.66
C GLU A 144 -1.80 -0.35 -10.78
N PRO A 145 -0.61 0.24 -10.96
CA PRO A 145 -0.22 1.43 -10.21
C PRO A 145 -1.17 2.61 -10.41
N ILE A 146 -1.53 3.32 -9.34
CA ILE A 146 -2.50 4.43 -9.38
C ILE A 146 -2.10 5.52 -10.37
N GLY A 147 -0.80 5.85 -10.44
CA GLY A 147 -0.28 6.83 -11.38
C GLY A 147 -0.34 6.35 -12.84
N SER A 148 -0.14 5.05 -13.07
CA SER A 148 -0.26 4.44 -14.40
C SER A 148 -1.72 4.46 -14.87
N TRP A 149 -2.63 3.99 -14.02
CA TRP A 149 -4.07 3.99 -14.26
C TRP A 149 -4.59 5.39 -14.62
N ALA A 150 -4.28 6.39 -13.78
CA ALA A 150 -4.77 7.75 -13.97
C ALA A 150 -4.28 8.37 -15.28
N ARG A 151 -3.00 8.16 -15.63
CA ARG A 151 -2.41 8.64 -16.88
C ARG A 151 -2.99 7.93 -18.10
N ARG A 152 -3.13 6.60 -18.04
CA ARG A 152 -3.68 5.77 -19.12
C ARG A 152 -5.11 6.18 -19.48
N LEU A 153 -5.90 6.61 -18.49
CA LEU A 153 -7.28 7.05 -18.66
C LEU A 153 -7.43 8.56 -18.93
N GLY A 154 -6.33 9.32 -18.98
CA GLY A 154 -6.38 10.77 -19.22
C GLY A 154 -7.06 11.55 -18.09
N LEU A 155 -6.90 11.12 -16.84
CA LEU A 155 -7.46 11.80 -15.67
C LEU A 155 -6.60 13.00 -15.30
N GLU A 156 -7.22 14.08 -14.84
CA GLU A 156 -6.55 15.30 -14.40
C GLU A 156 -6.29 15.29 -12.89
N THR A 157 -7.24 14.77 -12.12
CA THR A 157 -7.16 14.70 -10.66
C THR A 157 -7.59 13.35 -10.12
N VAL A 158 -7.06 12.98 -8.96
CA VAL A 158 -7.47 11.82 -8.16
C VAL A 158 -7.88 12.30 -6.78
N ARG A 159 -9.05 11.85 -6.32
CA ARG A 159 -9.56 12.09 -4.97
C ARG A 159 -9.57 10.79 -4.18
N PHE A 160 -9.07 10.84 -2.96
CA PHE A 160 -9.15 9.73 -2.01
C PHE A 160 -10.34 9.95 -1.08
N VAL A 161 -11.29 9.03 -1.13
CA VAL A 161 -12.55 9.11 -0.37
C VAL A 161 -12.54 7.99 0.67
N ARG A 162 -12.70 8.33 1.95
CA ARG A 162 -12.85 7.30 2.99
C ARG A 162 -14.12 6.47 2.72
N ILE A 163 -14.00 5.16 2.80
CA ILE A 163 -15.08 4.19 2.64
C ILE A 163 -15.14 3.26 3.87
N PRO A 164 -16.28 2.61 4.14
CA PRO A 164 -16.35 1.58 5.16
C PRO A 164 -15.30 0.49 4.90
N ALA A 165 -14.77 -0.08 5.99
CA ALA A 165 -13.81 -1.17 5.87
C ALA A 165 -14.44 -2.33 5.08
N PRO A 166 -13.70 -2.92 4.12
CA PRO A 166 -14.15 -4.08 3.36
C PRO A 166 -14.35 -5.31 4.25
N GLU A 167 -15.13 -6.26 3.73
CA GLU A 167 -15.32 -7.59 4.34
C GLU A 167 -13.98 -8.34 4.50
N PRO A 168 -13.87 -9.25 5.48
CA PRO A 168 -12.62 -9.96 5.79
C PRO A 168 -11.99 -10.68 4.58
N GLU A 169 -12.79 -11.30 3.73
CA GLU A 169 -12.35 -12.03 2.54
C GLU A 169 -11.74 -11.07 1.50
N ALA A 170 -12.37 -9.90 1.33
CA ALA A 170 -11.86 -8.88 0.44
C ALA A 170 -10.54 -8.30 0.97
N ARG A 171 -10.39 -8.10 2.29
CA ARG A 171 -9.10 -7.69 2.88
C ARG A 171 -8.01 -8.70 2.57
N LEU A 172 -8.28 -9.98 2.86
CA LEU A 172 -7.33 -11.06 2.64
C LEU A 172 -6.93 -11.15 1.17
N GLY A 173 -7.90 -11.13 0.26
CA GLY A 173 -7.65 -11.15 -1.18
C GLY A 173 -6.78 -9.98 -1.66
N ASN A 174 -6.99 -8.78 -1.11
CA ASN A 174 -6.19 -7.60 -1.46
C ASN A 174 -4.77 -7.63 -0.89
N ARG A 175 -4.56 -8.22 0.30
CA ARG A 175 -3.21 -8.49 0.81
C ARG A 175 -2.44 -9.41 -0.14
N TYR A 176 -3.06 -10.51 -0.56
CA TYR A 176 -2.47 -11.42 -1.54
C TYR A 176 -2.21 -10.77 -2.89
N LEU A 177 -3.17 -9.96 -3.38
CA LEU A 177 -3.01 -9.21 -4.62
C LEU A 177 -1.80 -8.27 -4.50
N LEU A 178 -1.72 -7.45 -3.44
CA LEU A 178 -0.58 -6.56 -3.22
C LEU A 178 0.75 -7.34 -3.18
N CYS A 179 0.82 -8.43 -2.41
CA CYS A 179 1.99 -9.32 -2.37
C CYS A 179 2.41 -9.77 -3.77
N SER A 180 1.46 -10.27 -4.57
CA SER A 180 1.74 -10.76 -5.92
C SER A 180 2.30 -9.69 -6.86
N ARG A 181 2.01 -8.41 -6.58
CA ARG A 181 2.48 -7.28 -7.41
C ARG A 181 3.85 -6.79 -6.99
N ILE A 182 4.20 -6.88 -5.71
CA ILE A 182 5.46 -6.34 -5.19
C ILE A 182 6.57 -7.40 -5.12
N MET A 183 6.24 -8.64 -4.78
CA MET A 183 7.21 -9.72 -4.58
C MET A 183 7.79 -10.24 -5.91
N THR A 184 8.98 -10.81 -5.85
CA THR A 184 9.51 -11.66 -6.94
C THR A 184 9.07 -13.11 -6.75
N ALA A 185 9.17 -13.95 -7.79
CA ALA A 185 8.90 -15.38 -7.67
C ALA A 185 9.76 -16.07 -6.58
N LYS A 186 11.00 -15.60 -6.39
CA LYS A 186 11.90 -16.09 -5.34
C LYS A 186 11.40 -15.71 -3.94
N ASP A 187 10.87 -14.51 -3.78
CA ASP A 187 10.30 -14.07 -2.50
C ASP A 187 9.04 -14.87 -2.17
N ILE A 188 8.17 -15.10 -3.18
CA ILE A 188 6.96 -15.93 -3.04
C ILE A 188 7.34 -17.35 -2.57
N GLY A 189 8.34 -17.98 -3.20
CA GLY A 189 8.82 -19.30 -2.78
C GLY A 189 9.24 -19.33 -1.30
N ARG A 190 10.03 -18.34 -0.87
CA ARG A 190 10.50 -18.24 0.53
C ARG A 190 9.37 -17.99 1.53
N VAL A 191 8.40 -17.16 1.17
CA VAL A 191 7.20 -16.93 2.02
C VAL A 191 6.38 -18.22 2.12
N SER A 192 6.25 -18.98 1.04
CA SER A 192 5.49 -20.24 1.02
C SER A 192 6.13 -21.39 1.81
N GLU A 193 7.44 -21.34 2.02
CA GLU A 193 8.21 -22.36 2.77
C GLU A 193 8.09 -22.18 4.29
N LEU A 194 7.63 -21.04 4.77
CA LEU A 194 7.44 -20.80 6.20
C LEU A 194 6.12 -21.44 6.67
N SER A 195 6.21 -22.27 7.71
CA SER A 195 5.05 -22.88 8.35
C SER A 195 4.25 -21.82 9.12
N GLY A 196 3.31 -21.17 8.44
CA GLY A 196 2.39 -20.20 9.04
C GLY A 196 1.73 -19.35 7.97
N GLY A 197 0.40 -19.41 7.88
CA GLY A 197 -0.39 -18.47 7.07
C GLY A 197 -0.37 -17.08 7.69
N THR A 198 0.74 -16.35 7.58
CA THR A 198 0.96 -15.11 8.34
C THR A 198 0.13 -13.92 7.85
N LEU A 199 -0.42 -13.98 6.63
CA LEU A 199 -1.36 -12.98 6.14
C LEU A 199 -2.75 -13.08 6.80
N GLU A 200 -3.01 -14.11 7.61
CA GLU A 200 -4.29 -14.30 8.31
C GLU A 200 -4.32 -13.67 9.72
N GLN A 201 -3.17 -13.41 10.37
CA GLN A 201 -3.10 -13.10 11.82
C GLN A 201 -3.27 -11.63 12.24
N ALA A 202 -3.88 -10.78 11.42
CA ALA A 202 -4.22 -9.42 11.85
C ALA A 202 -5.57 -9.38 12.58
N ARG A 203 -5.59 -9.85 13.85
CA ARG A 203 -6.51 -9.55 14.99
C ARG A 203 -6.86 -10.81 15.80
N SER A 204 -5.98 -11.16 16.75
CA SER A 204 -6.37 -12.01 17.89
C SER A 204 -5.63 -11.65 19.19
N GLY A 205 -5.11 -10.41 19.30
CA GLY A 205 -4.33 -9.93 20.45
C GLY A 205 -4.88 -8.67 21.12
N GLY A 206 -6.18 -8.61 21.37
CA GLY A 206 -6.82 -7.41 21.96
C GLY A 206 -8.05 -7.73 22.79
N ALA A 207 -7.93 -8.65 23.74
CA ALA A 207 -8.86 -8.80 24.85
C ALA A 207 -8.16 -9.48 26.02
N ARG A 208 -7.58 -8.66 26.91
CA ARG A 208 -7.48 -8.94 28.35
C ARG A 208 -7.66 -7.64 29.10
#